data_AF-A0A1S3Z1K0-F1
#
_entry.id   AF-A0A1S3Z1K0-F1
#
_cell.length_a   1.000
_cell.length_b   1.000
_cell.length_c   1.000
_cell.angle_alpha   90.00
_cell.angle_beta   90.00
_cell.angle_gamma   90.00
#
_symmetry.space_group_name_H-M   'P 1'
#
loop_
_entity.id
_entity.type
_entity.pdbx_description
1 polymer ?
#
loop_
_entity_poly.entity_id
_entity_poly.type
_entity_poly.pdbx_seq_one_letter_code
_entity_poly.pdbx_strand_id
1 'polypeptide(L)'
;MGFQTVFPAKVCFASLKFIHRICNWFFAHYYYDITEIDGVNTNELYNTVQLYLSSSASITGNRLSLTRGLNSSAITFGLSNNDSLIDTFNGTVKVLWEHVVIPRQAQTFSWRPLPEEKRGFLLRAKKKDKAVVLGSYLDFVMEKANEIRRKNQDRLLYTNSRGGSIDSRGHPWGSVPFKHPSTFETLAMDPQEKAVIMAHLLG
;
A
#
# COMPACT_ATOMS: atom_id res chain seq x y z
N MET A 1 43.14 -48.15 13.56
CA MET A 1 42.13 -47.15 13.99
C MET A 1 41.13 -46.97 12.87
N GLY A 2 40.00 -47.69 12.92
CA GLY A 2 38.92 -47.54 11.94
C GLY A 2 37.68 -47.04 12.65
N PHE A 3 37.28 -45.80 12.38
CA PHE A 3 36.08 -45.21 12.96
C PHE A 3 34.84 -45.96 12.42
N GLN A 4 34.18 -46.65 13.34
CA GLN A 4 32.93 -47.35 13.16
C GLN A 4 31.86 -46.37 12.65
N THR A 5 31.20 -46.67 11.54
CA THR A 5 30.06 -45.91 11.04
C THR A 5 28.83 -46.26 11.89
N VAL A 6 28.58 -45.45 12.94
CA VAL A 6 27.67 -45.73 14.07
C VAL A 6 26.16 -45.68 13.73
N PHE A 7 25.74 -45.35 12.50
CA PHE A 7 24.31 -45.11 12.23
C PHE A 7 23.68 -46.08 11.20
N PRO A 8 22.56 -46.75 11.55
CA PRO A 8 21.84 -47.63 10.63
C PRO A 8 21.28 -46.86 9.41
N ALA A 9 21.41 -47.42 8.21
CA ALA A 9 20.97 -46.79 6.96
C ALA A 9 19.49 -46.34 6.96
N LYS A 10 18.61 -47.07 7.65
CA LYS A 10 17.19 -46.71 7.82
C LYS A 10 17.00 -45.42 8.62
N VAL A 11 17.84 -45.18 9.63
CA VAL A 11 17.82 -43.95 10.45
C VAL A 11 18.30 -42.76 9.62
N CYS A 12 19.37 -42.93 8.84
CA CYS A 12 19.85 -41.90 7.92
C CYS A 12 18.81 -41.53 6.85
N PHE A 13 18.09 -42.51 6.30
CA PHE A 13 17.05 -42.25 5.31
C PHE A 13 15.81 -41.56 5.93
N ALA A 14 15.40 -41.98 7.13
CA ALA A 14 14.30 -41.35 7.86
C ALA A 14 14.65 -39.90 8.27
N SER A 15 15.87 -39.65 8.73
CA SER A 15 16.34 -38.30 9.07
C SER A 15 16.43 -37.41 7.84
N LEU A 16 16.89 -37.93 6.70
CA LEU A 16 16.92 -37.17 5.45
C LEU A 16 15.52 -36.77 4.99
N LYS A 17 14.53 -37.68 5.07
CA LYS A 17 13.13 -37.36 4.76
C LYS A 17 12.54 -36.33 5.70
N PHE A 18 12.85 -36.41 6.98
CA PHE A 18 12.40 -35.46 7.99
C PHE A 18 13.02 -34.07 7.75
N ILE A 19 14.32 -34.00 7.51
CA ILE A 19 15.04 -32.77 7.14
C ILE A 19 14.45 -32.19 5.86
N HIS A 20 14.27 -33.00 4.81
CA HIS A 20 13.68 -32.55 3.56
C HIS A 20 12.27 -31.98 3.76
N ARG A 21 11.43 -32.62 4.58
CA ARG A 21 10.07 -32.14 4.90
C ARG A 21 10.10 -30.82 5.66
N ILE A 22 11.01 -30.70 6.62
CA ILE A 22 11.21 -29.47 7.41
C ILE A 22 11.76 -28.34 6.54
N CYS A 23 12.81 -28.61 5.76
CA CYS A 23 13.38 -27.68 4.80
C CYS A 23 12.30 -27.21 3.81
N ASN A 24 11.55 -28.13 3.20
CA ASN A 24 10.48 -27.75 2.28
C ASN A 24 9.41 -26.89 2.97
N TRP A 25 9.11 -27.14 4.24
CA TRP A 25 8.18 -26.29 5.00
C TRP A 25 8.74 -24.88 5.27
N PHE A 26 10.04 -24.75 5.56
CA PHE A 26 10.70 -23.46 5.81
C PHE A 26 11.03 -22.67 4.52
N PHE A 27 11.27 -23.36 3.41
CA PHE A 27 11.61 -22.77 2.11
C PHE A 27 10.40 -22.55 1.19
N ALA A 28 9.24 -23.13 1.52
CA ALA A 28 8.01 -22.87 0.79
C ALA A 28 7.55 -21.41 0.98
N HIS A 29 7.24 -20.75 -0.14
CA HIS A 29 6.65 -19.42 -0.17
C HIS A 29 5.22 -19.49 -0.69
N TYR A 30 4.37 -18.57 -0.23
CA TYR A 30 3.08 -18.29 -0.82
C TYR A 30 3.12 -16.97 -1.56
N TYR A 31 2.25 -16.89 -2.56
CA TYR A 31 2.09 -15.78 -3.47
C TYR A 31 0.62 -15.37 -3.43
N TYR A 32 0.35 -14.08 -3.29
CA TYR A 32 -1.00 -13.54 -3.38
C TYR A 32 -1.01 -12.41 -4.39
N ASP A 33 -1.88 -12.54 -5.39
CA ASP A 33 -2.08 -11.54 -6.42
C ASP A 33 -3.16 -10.54 -6.00
N ILE A 34 -2.83 -9.26 -6.04
CA ILE A 34 -3.76 -8.15 -5.80
C ILE A 34 -3.86 -7.35 -7.09
N THR A 35 -4.89 -7.62 -7.88
CA THR A 35 -5.09 -6.96 -9.18
C THR A 35 -5.67 -5.55 -9.00
N GLU A 36 -5.28 -4.61 -9.87
CA GLU A 36 -5.84 -3.25 -9.91
C GLU A 36 -7.36 -3.25 -10.19
N ILE A 37 -7.81 -4.19 -11.01
CA ILE A 37 -9.21 -4.33 -11.41
C ILE A 37 -9.75 -5.64 -10.83
N ASP A 38 -10.90 -5.57 -10.17
CA ASP A 38 -11.71 -6.69 -9.73
C ASP A 38 -13.07 -6.65 -10.44
N GLY A 39 -13.26 -7.56 -11.39
CA GLY A 39 -14.41 -7.55 -12.29
C GLY A 39 -14.50 -6.25 -13.11
N VAL A 40 -15.47 -5.40 -12.76
CA VAL A 40 -15.72 -4.10 -13.41
C VAL A 40 -15.28 -2.91 -12.57
N ASN A 41 -14.82 -3.14 -11.33
CA ASN A 41 -14.47 -2.10 -10.39
C ASN A 41 -12.95 -2.04 -10.18
N THR A 42 -12.47 -0.90 -9.73
CA THR A 42 -11.11 -0.80 -9.18
C THR A 42 -11.07 -1.50 -7.83
N ASN A 43 -10.03 -2.30 -7.61
CA ASN A 43 -9.83 -3.00 -6.36
C ASN A 43 -9.39 -2.03 -5.26
N GLU A 44 -10.20 -1.88 -4.20
CA GLU A 44 -9.88 -1.00 -3.08
C GLU A 44 -8.63 -1.45 -2.32
N LEU A 45 -8.39 -2.76 -2.23
CA LEU A 45 -7.19 -3.31 -1.62
C LEU A 45 -5.94 -2.88 -2.40
N TYR A 46 -6.01 -2.88 -3.73
CA TYR A 46 -4.92 -2.41 -4.57
C TYR A 46 -4.58 -0.94 -4.27
N ASN A 47 -5.58 -0.06 -4.24
CA ASN A 47 -5.39 1.35 -3.92
C ASN A 47 -4.80 1.56 -2.52
N THR A 48 -5.24 0.75 -1.56
CA THR A 48 -4.79 0.82 -0.17
C THR A 48 -3.35 0.36 -0.03
N VAL A 49 -2.98 -0.75 -0.68
CA VAL A 49 -1.60 -1.25 -0.75
C VAL A 49 -0.70 -0.25 -1.46
N GLN A 50 -1.14 0.32 -2.59
CA GLN A 50 -0.38 1.34 -3.31
C GLN A 50 -0.06 2.55 -2.41
N LEU A 51 -1.04 3.01 -1.63
CA LEU A 51 -0.87 4.11 -0.70
C LEU A 51 0.06 3.73 0.47
N TYR A 52 -0.06 2.54 1.04
CA TYR A 52 0.86 2.05 2.07
C TYR A 52 2.30 1.98 1.55
N LEU A 53 2.49 1.34 0.41
CA LEU A 53 3.80 1.19 -0.23
C LEU A 53 4.38 2.54 -0.64
N SER A 54 3.59 3.56 -0.93
CA SER A 54 4.12 4.91 -1.18
C SER A 54 4.96 5.45 -0.02
N SER A 55 4.55 5.15 1.22
CA SER A 55 5.25 5.57 2.43
C SER A 55 6.39 4.63 2.81
N SER A 56 6.25 3.32 2.58
CA SER A 56 7.31 2.36 2.89
C SER A 56 8.46 2.41 1.87
N ALA A 57 8.10 2.59 0.59
CA ALA A 57 9.04 2.62 -0.52
C ALA A 57 9.93 3.87 -0.48
N SER A 58 9.46 5.01 0.05
CA SER A 58 10.32 6.19 0.25
C SER A 58 11.48 5.95 1.22
N ILE A 59 11.40 4.92 2.06
CA ILE A 59 12.41 4.59 3.07
C ILE A 59 13.31 3.44 2.58
N THR A 60 12.71 2.42 1.96
CA THR A 60 13.38 1.13 1.72
C THR A 60 13.46 0.73 0.24
N GLY A 61 12.85 1.50 -0.67
CA GLY A 61 12.78 1.16 -2.09
C GLY A 61 14.04 1.50 -2.86
N ASN A 62 14.40 0.62 -3.79
CA ASN A 62 15.56 0.81 -4.67
C ASN A 62 15.20 1.62 -5.92
N ARG A 63 14.02 1.40 -6.53
CA ARG A 63 13.54 2.16 -7.69
C ARG A 63 12.12 2.67 -7.47
N LEU A 64 11.98 4.00 -7.45
CA LEU A 64 10.72 4.67 -7.18
C LEU A 64 10.27 5.50 -8.37
N SER A 65 8.97 5.48 -8.62
CA SER A 65 8.27 6.48 -9.44
C SER A 65 7.89 7.66 -8.55
N LEU A 66 8.07 8.88 -9.05
CA LEU A 66 7.70 10.09 -8.33
C LEU A 66 6.58 10.78 -9.10
N THR A 67 5.49 11.07 -8.40
CA THR A 67 4.35 11.80 -8.96
C THR A 67 3.97 12.96 -8.04
N ARG A 68 3.36 13.99 -8.63
CA ARG A 68 2.77 15.10 -7.89
C ARG A 68 1.39 15.35 -8.46
N GLY A 69 0.37 15.32 -7.61
CA GLY A 69 -1.00 15.62 -8.00
C GLY A 69 -1.13 17.07 -8.48
N LEU A 70 -2.06 17.32 -9.40
CA LEU A 70 -2.44 18.68 -9.78
C LEU A 70 -2.89 19.41 -8.51
N ASN A 71 -2.35 20.60 -8.27
CA ASN A 71 -2.60 21.34 -7.04
C ASN A 71 -2.17 20.57 -5.78
N SER A 72 -1.10 19.78 -5.78
CA SER A 72 -0.49 19.31 -4.53
C SER A 72 0.95 19.81 -4.41
N SER A 73 1.32 20.22 -3.20
CA SER A 73 2.71 20.57 -2.86
C SER A 73 3.54 19.33 -2.53
N ALA A 74 2.90 18.23 -2.14
CA ALA A 74 3.57 16.99 -1.76
C ALA A 74 3.98 16.17 -2.99
N ILE A 75 5.11 15.45 -2.86
CA ILE A 75 5.54 14.43 -3.82
C ILE A 75 5.07 13.09 -3.27
N THR A 76 4.45 12.28 -4.14
CA THR A 76 4.07 10.90 -3.85
C THR A 76 5.08 9.96 -4.48
N PHE A 77 5.62 9.05 -3.68
CA PHE A 77 6.51 7.99 -4.13
C PHE A 77 5.68 6.76 -4.48
N GLY A 78 6.03 6.02 -5.53
CA GLY A 78 5.38 4.76 -5.87
C GLY A 78 6.42 3.72 -6.25
N LEU A 79 6.16 2.44 -5.99
CA LEU A 79 7.05 1.38 -6.42
C LEU A 79 7.10 1.34 -7.96
N SER A 80 8.30 1.37 -8.53
CA SER A 80 8.46 1.37 -10.00
C SER A 80 7.91 0.08 -10.62
N ASN A 81 7.50 0.16 -11.89
CA ASN A 81 7.00 -0.99 -12.64
C ASN A 81 8.02 -2.13 -12.63
N ASN A 82 7.56 -3.32 -12.28
CA ASN A 82 8.33 -4.57 -12.18
C ASN A 82 9.52 -4.47 -11.22
N ASP A 83 9.43 -3.60 -10.21
CA ASP A 83 10.37 -3.56 -9.09
C ASP A 83 9.74 -4.12 -7.81
N SER A 84 10.59 -4.45 -6.85
CA SER A 84 10.21 -5.10 -5.61
C SER A 84 10.72 -4.38 -4.36
N LEU A 85 9.98 -4.52 -3.27
CA LEU A 85 10.24 -3.92 -1.98
C LEU A 85 10.16 -4.98 -0.88
N ILE A 86 11.16 -5.03 -0.02
CA ILE A 86 11.12 -5.89 1.18
C ILE A 86 10.59 -5.07 2.34
N ASP A 87 9.49 -5.53 2.94
CA ASP A 87 8.90 -4.98 4.13
C ASP A 87 9.10 -5.93 5.33
N THR A 88 9.21 -5.36 6.53
CA THR A 88 9.42 -6.11 7.77
C THR A 88 8.37 -5.75 8.80
N PHE A 89 7.54 -6.72 9.15
CA PHE A 89 6.49 -6.60 10.15
C PHE A 89 6.92 -7.20 11.49
N ASN A 90 6.69 -6.47 12.58
CA ASN A 90 7.07 -6.84 13.95
C ASN A 90 8.53 -7.33 14.08
N GLY A 91 9.44 -6.78 13.27
CA GLY A 91 10.87 -7.11 13.26
C GLY A 91 11.24 -8.54 12.81
N THR A 92 10.27 -9.41 12.55
CA THR A 92 10.50 -10.86 12.38
C THR A 92 9.91 -11.40 11.09
N VAL A 93 8.74 -10.91 10.67
CA VAL A 93 8.06 -11.35 9.46
C VAL A 93 8.53 -10.51 8.30
N LYS A 94 9.20 -11.13 7.33
CA LYS A 94 9.66 -10.48 6.10
C LYS A 94 8.70 -10.79 4.97
N VAL A 95 8.28 -9.74 4.29
CA VAL A 95 7.32 -9.77 3.19
C VAL A 95 7.96 -9.10 1.99
N LEU A 96 7.83 -9.70 0.81
CA LEU A 96 8.24 -9.05 -0.44
C LEU A 96 7.00 -8.60 -1.19
N TRP A 97 6.97 -7.33 -1.54
CA TRP A 97 6.04 -6.74 -2.48
C TRP A 97 6.69 -6.58 -3.83
N GLU A 98 5.94 -6.79 -4.90
CA GLU A 98 6.38 -6.52 -6.26
C GLU A 98 5.26 -5.83 -7.02
N HIS A 99 5.56 -4.73 -7.71
CA HIS A 99 4.60 -4.03 -8.56
C HIS A 99 4.65 -4.65 -9.96
N VAL A 100 3.67 -5.46 -10.29
CA VAL A 100 3.64 -6.22 -11.54
C VAL A 100 2.86 -5.43 -12.59
N VAL A 101 3.52 -5.11 -13.70
CA VAL A 101 2.92 -4.40 -14.85
C VAL A 101 3.19 -5.20 -16.12
N ILE A 102 2.12 -5.72 -16.71
CA ILE A 102 2.16 -6.61 -17.88
C ILE A 102 1.35 -5.99 -19.01
N PRO A 103 1.86 -5.92 -20.25
CA PRO A 103 1.06 -5.47 -21.38
C PRO A 103 -0.15 -6.40 -21.60
N ARG A 104 -1.32 -5.80 -21.80
CA ARG A 104 -2.53 -6.48 -22.27
C ARG A 104 -2.45 -6.65 -23.78
N GLN A 105 -2.98 -7.76 -24.25
CA GLN A 105 -3.17 -7.98 -25.66
C GLN A 105 -4.23 -6.99 -26.19
N ALA A 106 -3.92 -6.32 -27.30
CA ALA A 106 -4.82 -5.34 -27.91
C ALA A 106 -6.17 -6.01 -28.24
N GLN A 107 -7.25 -5.43 -27.74
CA GLN A 107 -8.61 -5.88 -28.03
C GLN A 107 -9.07 -5.21 -29.33
N THR A 108 -9.37 -6.00 -30.37
CA THR A 108 -9.82 -5.51 -31.68
C THR A 108 -11.21 -4.86 -31.64
N PHE A 109 -12.06 -5.25 -30.69
CA PHE A 109 -13.36 -4.66 -30.46
C PHE A 109 -13.73 -4.78 -28.98
N SER A 110 -13.90 -3.65 -28.29
CA SER A 110 -14.35 -3.65 -26.90
C SER A 110 -15.32 -2.50 -26.66
N TRP A 111 -16.48 -2.82 -26.08
CA TRP A 111 -17.44 -1.82 -25.60
C TRP A 111 -16.93 -1.06 -24.36
N ARG A 112 -15.83 -1.54 -23.77
CA ARG A 112 -15.06 -0.88 -22.72
C ARG A 112 -13.56 -1.04 -23.00
N PRO A 113 -12.87 -0.01 -23.49
CA PRO A 113 -11.43 -0.04 -23.61
C PRO A 113 -10.81 -0.17 -22.21
N LEU A 114 -10.13 -1.29 -21.96
CA LEU A 114 -9.28 -1.41 -20.78
C LEU A 114 -7.93 -0.73 -21.06
N PRO A 115 -7.21 -0.28 -20.00
CA PRO A 115 -5.84 0.18 -20.15
C PRO A 115 -4.98 -0.87 -20.87
N GLU A 116 -4.02 -0.42 -21.67
CA GLU A 116 -3.09 -1.31 -22.40
C GLU A 116 -2.23 -2.16 -21.45
N GLU A 117 -2.17 -1.84 -20.16
CA GLU A 117 -1.40 -2.56 -19.17
C GLU A 117 -2.31 -3.15 -18.09
N LYS A 118 -2.04 -4.40 -17.68
CA LYS A 118 -2.56 -5.00 -16.46
C LYS A 118 -1.58 -4.71 -15.34
N ARG A 119 -2.06 -4.06 -14.29
CA ARG A 119 -1.29 -3.74 -13.09
C ARG A 119 -1.80 -4.52 -11.88
N GLY A 120 -0.90 -4.79 -10.95
CA GLY A 120 -1.21 -5.48 -9.72
C GLY A 120 -0.01 -5.49 -8.78
N PHE A 121 -0.23 -5.92 -7.56
CA PHE A 121 0.83 -6.24 -6.61
C PHE A 121 0.90 -7.73 -6.36
N LEU A 122 2.12 -8.25 -6.34
CA LEU A 122 2.40 -9.61 -5.90
C LEU A 122 2.96 -9.56 -4.48
N LEU A 123 2.29 -10.25 -3.58
CA LEU A 123 2.68 -10.40 -2.19
C LEU A 123 3.32 -11.77 -1.99
N ARG A 124 4.62 -11.80 -1.66
CA ARG A 124 5.36 -13.04 -1.38
C ARG A 124 5.75 -13.11 0.09
N ALA A 125 5.37 -14.20 0.75
CA ALA A 125 5.72 -14.47 2.13
C ALA A 125 6.05 -15.95 2.38
N LYS A 126 6.77 -16.24 3.46
CA LYS A 126 7.10 -17.62 3.86
C LYS A 126 5.85 -18.36 4.34
N LYS A 127 5.79 -19.66 4.06
CA LYS A 127 4.65 -20.52 4.41
C LYS A 127 4.33 -20.54 5.91
N LYS A 128 5.36 -20.51 6.76
CA LYS A 128 5.22 -20.43 8.22
C LYS A 128 4.53 -19.14 8.71
N ASP A 129 4.68 -18.04 7.96
CA ASP A 129 4.19 -16.73 8.37
C ASP A 129 2.81 -16.43 7.76
N LYS A 130 2.22 -17.37 7.01
CA LYS A 130 0.95 -17.21 6.28
C LYS A 130 -0.18 -16.63 7.13
N ALA A 131 -0.40 -17.17 8.33
CA ALA A 131 -1.49 -16.74 9.20
C ALA A 131 -1.30 -15.29 9.70
N VAL A 132 -0.06 -14.92 10.02
CA VAL A 132 0.29 -13.56 10.46
C VAL A 132 0.16 -12.58 9.30
N VAL A 133 0.60 -12.98 8.11
CA VAL A 133 0.54 -12.17 6.89
C VAL A 133 -0.89 -11.90 6.46
N LEU A 134 -1.75 -12.92 6.39
CA LEU A 134 -3.13 -12.76 5.93
C LEU A 134 -4.07 -12.14 6.97
N GLY A 135 -3.70 -12.15 8.26
CA GLY A 135 -4.42 -11.44 9.31
C GLY A 135 -3.73 -10.12 9.62
N SER A 136 -3.01 -10.11 10.75
CA SER A 136 -2.44 -8.90 11.36
C SER A 136 -1.62 -7.99 10.45
N TYR A 137 -0.88 -8.54 9.48
CA TYR A 137 -0.06 -7.72 8.60
C TYR A 137 -0.91 -6.96 7.57
N LEU A 138 -1.88 -7.62 6.92
CA LEU A 138 -2.77 -6.93 5.99
C LEU A 138 -3.65 -5.92 6.73
N ASP A 139 -4.13 -6.23 7.94
CA ASP A 139 -4.86 -5.28 8.77
C ASP A 139 -4.01 -4.04 9.09
N PHE A 140 -2.75 -4.25 9.46
CA PHE A 140 -1.79 -3.17 9.67
C PHE A 140 -1.56 -2.31 8.42
N VAL A 141 -1.42 -2.94 7.24
CA VAL A 141 -1.29 -2.25 5.96
C VAL A 141 -2.51 -1.35 5.70
N MET A 142 -3.72 -1.88 5.95
CA MET A 142 -4.97 -1.14 5.78
C MET A 142 -5.06 0.05 6.75
N GLU A 143 -4.75 -0.17 8.03
CA GLU A 143 -4.76 0.87 9.06
C GLU A 143 -3.76 1.98 8.74
N LYS A 144 -2.51 1.62 8.38
CA LYS A 144 -1.47 2.59 8.02
C LYS A 144 -1.84 3.38 6.78
N ALA A 145 -2.39 2.74 5.75
CA ALA A 145 -2.86 3.44 4.58
C ALA A 145 -4.00 4.43 4.91
N ASN A 146 -4.92 4.07 5.81
CA ASN A 146 -5.96 4.99 6.26
C ASN A 146 -5.40 6.16 7.07
N GLU A 147 -4.41 5.93 7.93
CA GLU A 147 -3.69 7.01 8.61
C GLU A 147 -3.02 7.96 7.61
N ILE A 148 -2.33 7.42 6.60
CA ILE A 148 -1.68 8.19 5.53
C ILE A 148 -2.73 9.01 4.77
N ARG A 149 -3.86 8.39 4.41
CA ARG A 149 -4.96 9.06 3.71
C ARG A 149 -5.48 10.26 4.49
N ARG A 150 -5.71 10.08 5.79
CA ARG A 150 -6.18 11.15 6.68
C ARG A 150 -5.14 12.26 6.85
N LYS A 151 -3.85 11.92 6.89
CA LYS A 151 -2.75 12.90 6.98
C LYS A 151 -2.53 13.67 5.68
N ASN A 152 -2.69 13.00 4.54
CA ASN A 152 -2.46 13.54 3.20
C ASN A 152 -3.72 14.15 2.57
N GLN A 153 -4.85 14.21 3.28
CA GLN A 153 -6.00 14.98 2.86
C GLN A 153 -5.63 16.46 2.86
N ASP A 154 -5.17 16.94 1.70
CA ASP A 154 -4.96 18.37 1.46
C ASP A 154 -6.30 19.08 1.70
N ARG A 155 -6.30 20.05 2.63
CA ARG A 155 -7.45 20.92 2.82
C ARG A 155 -7.54 21.80 1.57
N LEU A 156 -8.67 21.77 0.89
CA LEU A 156 -8.90 22.58 -0.30
C LEU A 156 -9.80 23.76 0.08
N LEU A 157 -9.39 24.96 -0.33
CA LEU A 157 -10.26 26.14 -0.29
C LEU A 157 -11.00 26.21 -1.62
N TYR A 158 -12.33 26.14 -1.55
CA TYR A 158 -13.19 26.29 -2.71
C TYR A 158 -13.66 27.73 -2.81
N THR A 159 -13.48 28.35 -3.97
CA THR A 159 -13.96 29.71 -4.28
C THR A 159 -14.85 29.68 -5.51
N ASN A 160 -15.82 30.59 -5.56
CA ASN A 160 -16.69 30.72 -6.72
C ASN A 160 -15.89 31.29 -7.89
N SER A 161 -15.84 30.56 -9.00
CA SER A 161 -15.21 30.97 -10.25
C SER A 161 -16.05 32.08 -10.90
N ARG A 162 -15.89 33.31 -10.42
CA ARG A 162 -16.54 34.51 -10.98
C ARG A 162 -15.99 34.81 -12.39
N GLY A 163 -16.49 34.12 -13.42
CA GLY A 163 -16.19 34.47 -14.81
C GLY A 163 -16.00 33.35 -15.85
N GLY A 164 -16.65 32.19 -15.71
CA GLY A 164 -17.04 31.42 -16.90
C GLY A 164 -16.20 30.22 -17.34
N SER A 165 -15.23 29.76 -16.55
CA SER A 165 -14.72 28.39 -16.74
C SER A 165 -15.44 27.46 -15.78
N ILE A 166 -16.52 26.87 -16.27
CA ILE A 166 -17.13 25.67 -15.68
C ILE A 166 -16.10 24.55 -15.87
N ASP A 167 -15.75 23.85 -14.80
CA ASP A 167 -14.91 22.65 -14.94
C ASP A 167 -15.64 21.61 -15.82
N SER A 168 -14.95 20.58 -16.30
CA SER A 168 -15.55 19.56 -17.18
C SER A 168 -16.78 18.84 -16.56
N ARG A 169 -17.10 19.12 -15.29
CA ARG A 169 -18.19 18.55 -14.49
C ARG A 169 -19.35 19.52 -14.22
N GLY A 170 -19.32 20.76 -14.70
CA GLY A 170 -20.44 21.68 -14.51
C GLY A 170 -20.40 22.52 -13.24
N HIS A 171 -19.34 22.43 -12.42
CA HIS A 171 -19.34 23.02 -11.09
C HIS A 171 -18.78 24.46 -11.10
N PRO A 172 -19.48 25.42 -10.46
CA PRO A 172 -19.05 26.83 -10.43
C PRO A 172 -17.92 27.10 -9.42
N TRP A 173 -17.38 26.06 -8.78
CA TRP A 173 -16.41 26.15 -7.70
C TRP A 173 -15.03 25.72 -8.19
N GLY A 174 -14.05 26.63 -8.12
CA GLY A 174 -12.64 26.31 -8.25
C GLY A 174 -12.06 25.92 -6.89
N SER A 175 -11.10 25.00 -6.87
CA SER A 175 -10.42 24.58 -5.63
C SER A 175 -8.94 24.88 -5.70
N VAL A 176 -8.38 25.42 -4.60
CA VAL A 176 -6.93 25.57 -4.43
C VAL A 176 -6.47 24.92 -3.13
N PRO A 177 -5.23 24.44 -3.04
CA PRO A 177 -4.70 23.85 -1.82
C PRO A 177 -4.58 24.92 -0.76
N PHE A 178 -5.11 24.65 0.42
CA PHE A 178 -5.13 25.57 1.54
C PHE A 178 -4.35 24.99 2.71
N LYS A 179 -3.19 25.59 2.98
CA LYS A 179 -2.37 25.30 4.15
C LYS A 179 -2.20 26.59 4.93
N HIS A 180 -2.96 26.74 6.01
CA HIS A 180 -2.84 27.88 6.92
C HIS A 180 -2.18 27.43 8.22
N PRO A 181 -1.18 28.15 8.74
CA PRO A 181 -0.49 27.77 9.98
C PRO A 181 -1.36 27.97 11.23
N SER A 182 -2.47 28.73 11.13
CA SER A 182 -3.34 28.96 12.28
C SER A 182 -4.05 27.70 12.74
N THR A 183 -3.88 27.42 14.02
CA THR A 183 -4.65 26.46 14.81
C THR A 183 -5.63 27.22 15.70
N PHE A 184 -6.55 26.49 16.35
CA PHE A 184 -7.40 27.08 17.40
C PHE A 184 -6.55 27.74 18.49
N GLU A 185 -5.36 27.21 18.82
CA GLU A 185 -4.44 27.79 19.81
C GLU A 185 -3.99 29.20 19.43
N THR A 186 -3.65 29.42 18.16
CA THR A 186 -3.21 30.71 17.62
C THR A 186 -4.36 31.68 17.30
N LEU A 187 -5.61 31.21 17.37
CA LEU A 187 -6.78 32.05 17.12
C LEU A 187 -7.01 32.95 18.34
N ALA A 188 -6.92 34.27 18.12
CA ALA A 188 -7.25 35.26 19.13
C ALA A 188 -8.77 35.29 19.35
N MET A 189 -9.24 34.62 20.39
CA MET A 189 -10.65 34.50 20.80
C MET A 189 -10.72 34.45 22.32
N ASP A 190 -11.88 34.78 22.89
CA ASP A 190 -12.12 34.59 24.31
C ASP A 190 -11.89 33.11 24.73
N PRO A 191 -11.12 32.84 25.81
CA PRO A 191 -10.79 31.48 26.22
C PRO A 191 -12.02 30.63 26.59
N GLN A 192 -13.07 31.21 27.17
CA GLN A 192 -14.27 30.48 27.57
C GLN A 192 -15.09 30.10 26.33
N GLU A 193 -15.32 31.03 25.41
CA GLU A 193 -16.03 30.73 24.15
C GLU A 193 -15.29 29.69 23.30
N LYS A 194 -13.96 29.82 23.22
CA LYS A 194 -13.11 28.86 22.52
C LYS A 194 -13.19 27.46 23.12
N ALA A 195 -13.22 27.34 24.45
CA ALA A 195 -13.35 26.04 25.12
C ALA A 195 -14.72 25.38 24.83
N VAL A 196 -15.80 26.17 24.80
CA VAL A 196 -17.15 25.68 24.45
C VAL A 196 -17.19 25.15 23.01
N ILE A 197 -16.65 25.92 22.06
CA ILE A 197 -16.60 25.50 20.65
C ILE A 197 -15.75 24.24 20.49
N MET A 198 -14.57 24.16 21.13
CA MET A 198 -13.73 22.96 21.04
C MET A 198 -14.38 21.74 21.68
N ALA A 199 -15.04 21.89 22.82
CA ALA A 199 -15.77 20.79 23.46
C ALA A 199 -16.91 20.27 22.57
N HIS A 200 -17.62 21.16 21.87
CA HIS A 200 -18.66 20.77 20.91
C HIS A 200 -18.10 20.07 19.67
N LEU A 201 -16.91 20.46 19.20
CA LEU A 201 -16.29 19.87 18.01
C LEU A 201 -15.56 18.54 18.27
N LEU A 202 -15.18 18.27 19.52
CA LEU A 202 -14.40 17.09 19.93
C LEU A 202 -15.22 16.04 20.71
N GLY A 203 -16.44 16.38 21.12
CA GLY A 203 -17.39 15.46 21.76
C GLY A 203 -18.24 14.72 20.74
#